data_AF-A0A258BQM1-F1
#
_entry.id   AF-A0A258BQM1-F1
#
_cell.length_a   1.000
_cell.length_b   1.000
_cell.length_c   1.000
_cell.angle_alpha   90.00
_cell.angle_beta   90.00
_cell.angle_gamma   90.00
#
_symmetry.space_group_name_H-M   'P 1'
#
loop_
_entity.id
_entity.type
_entity.pdbx_description
1 polymer ?
#
loop_
_entity_poly.entity_id
_entity_poly.type
_entity_poly.pdbx_seq_one_letter_code
_entity_poly.pdbx_strand_id
1 'polypeptide(L)'
;MIFLIRHGEAAASWGDHPDPGLSDLGKGQAQAAADILTRLGATNAITSPMQRCRETAQPFEARAGLTARVVPEVSEISTPAGIEDRVAWLRGLMAGTWTDAGADLVAWRARMAQTVSGLPDGVA
;
A
#
# COMPACT_ATOMS: atom_id res chain seq x y z
N MET A 1 -4.08 1.84 -17.88
CA MET A 1 -3.98 0.56 -17.13
C MET A 1 -3.45 0.88 -15.74
N ILE A 2 -3.98 0.26 -14.69
CA ILE A 2 -3.57 0.51 -13.30
C ILE A 2 -3.02 -0.80 -12.71
N PHE A 3 -1.86 -0.72 -12.06
CA PHE A 3 -1.26 -1.83 -11.30
C PHE A 3 -1.39 -1.55 -9.81
N LEU A 4 -2.00 -2.49 -9.06
CA LEU A 4 -2.12 -2.40 -7.61
C LEU A 4 -1.16 -3.39 -6.98
N ILE A 5 -0.16 -2.87 -6.28
CA ILE A 5 0.94 -3.67 -5.71
C ILE A 5 0.91 -3.51 -4.20
N ARG A 6 0.72 -4.62 -3.50
CA ARG A 6 0.94 -4.67 -2.05
C ARG A 6 2.44 -4.65 -1.79
N HIS A 7 2.87 -4.01 -0.70
CA HIS A 7 4.25 -4.06 -0.24
C HIS A 7 4.74 -5.51 -0.11
N GLY A 8 6.05 -5.73 -0.26
CA GLY A 8 6.69 -7.00 0.05
C GLY A 8 6.56 -7.36 1.54
N GLU A 9 6.93 -8.58 1.91
CA GLU A 9 6.91 -9.03 3.30
C GLU A 9 7.64 -8.04 4.23
N ALA A 10 6.98 -7.64 5.32
CA ALA A 10 7.55 -6.75 6.32
C ALA A 10 8.53 -7.51 7.23
N ALA A 11 9.57 -6.83 7.71
CA ALA A 11 10.57 -7.43 8.60
C ALA A 11 10.04 -7.79 10.00
N ALA A 12 8.99 -7.11 10.45
CA ALA A 12 8.38 -7.33 11.75
C ALA A 12 6.97 -7.93 11.58
N SER A 13 6.61 -8.82 12.50
CA SER A 13 5.25 -9.36 12.58
C SER A 13 4.28 -8.29 13.07
N TRP A 14 3.00 -8.60 12.98
CA TRP A 14 1.92 -7.69 13.35
C TRP A 14 2.03 -7.21 14.80
N GLY A 15 2.34 -5.92 14.99
CA GLY A 15 2.37 -5.28 16.31
C GLY A 15 3.77 -5.08 16.91
N ASP A 16 4.80 -5.71 16.34
CA ASP A 16 6.17 -5.64 16.89
C ASP A 16 6.89 -4.32 16.54
N HIS A 17 6.45 -3.65 15.47
CA HIS A 17 6.97 -2.35 15.06
C HIS A 17 5.85 -1.52 14.40
N PRO A 18 5.74 -0.21 14.67
CA PRO A 18 4.65 0.61 14.14
C PRO A 18 4.75 0.84 12.62
N ASP A 19 5.97 0.89 12.07
CA ASP A 19 6.20 1.05 10.64
C ASP A 19 7.45 0.29 10.17
N PRO A 20 7.43 -1.05 10.11
CA PRO A 20 8.60 -1.83 9.72
C PRO A 20 8.91 -1.66 8.23
N GLY A 21 10.21 -1.71 7.90
CA GLY A 21 10.68 -1.95 6.54
C GLY A 21 10.44 -3.39 6.07
N LEU A 22 11.05 -3.76 4.95
CA LEU A 22 10.96 -5.07 4.34
C LEU A 22 11.92 -6.08 4.98
N SER A 23 11.46 -7.33 5.07
CA SER A 23 12.33 -8.48 5.33
C SER A 23 13.27 -8.72 4.13
N ASP A 24 14.26 -9.60 4.27
CA ASP A 24 15.12 -9.96 3.13
C ASP A 24 14.31 -10.65 2.02
N LEU A 25 13.31 -11.45 2.37
CA LEU A 25 12.35 -11.98 1.41
C LEU A 25 11.54 -10.85 0.76
N GLY A 26 11.06 -9.88 1.55
CA GLY A 26 10.33 -8.71 1.06
C GLY A 26 11.13 -7.88 0.06
N LYS A 27 12.44 -7.69 0.31
CA LYS A 27 13.35 -7.02 -0.64
C LYS A 27 13.44 -7.79 -1.95
N GLY A 28 13.54 -9.12 -1.91
CA GLY A 28 13.51 -9.97 -3.10
C GLY A 28 12.20 -9.84 -3.89
N GLN A 29 11.06 -9.81 -3.19
CA GLN A 29 9.74 -9.59 -3.80
C GLN A 29 9.64 -8.21 -4.47
N ALA A 30 10.18 -7.16 -3.83
CA ALA A 30 10.21 -5.81 -4.39
C ALA A 30 11.03 -5.74 -5.69
N GLN A 31 12.18 -6.42 -5.74
CA GLN A 31 12.98 -6.51 -6.97
C GLN A 31 12.21 -7.21 -8.10
N ALA A 32 11.57 -8.35 -7.80
CA ALA A 32 10.79 -9.10 -8.78
C ALA A 32 9.57 -8.32 -9.30
N ALA A 33 8.88 -7.61 -8.42
CA ALA A 33 7.76 -6.74 -8.80
C ALA A 33 8.22 -5.62 -9.73
N ALA A 34 9.35 -4.97 -9.42
CA ALA A 34 9.91 -3.93 -10.27
C ALA A 34 10.26 -4.45 -11.67
N ASP A 35 10.88 -5.63 -11.78
CA ASP A 35 11.17 -6.26 -13.07
C ASP A 35 9.90 -6.49 -13.91
N ILE A 36 8.81 -6.93 -13.28
CA ILE A 36 7.52 -7.14 -13.95
C ILE A 36 6.92 -5.80 -14.41
N LEU A 37 6.86 -4.81 -13.53
CA LEU A 37 6.27 -3.50 -13.82
C LEU A 37 7.00 -2.77 -14.95
N THR A 38 8.33 -2.82 -14.96
CA THR A 38 9.13 -2.24 -16.05
C THR A 38 8.85 -2.94 -17.37
N ARG A 39 8.77 -4.28 -17.41
CA ARG A 39 8.41 -5.02 -18.63
C ARG A 39 7.00 -4.72 -19.14
N LEU A 40 6.07 -4.44 -18.23
CA LEU A 40 4.70 -4.07 -18.56
C LEU A 40 4.55 -2.60 -18.97
N GLY A 41 5.63 -1.82 -18.96
CA GLY A 41 5.63 -0.42 -19.41
C GLY A 41 4.97 0.54 -18.42
N ALA A 42 5.03 0.28 -17.11
CA ALA A 42 4.56 1.24 -16.12
C ALA A 42 5.43 2.51 -16.15
N THR A 43 4.81 3.68 -16.31
CA THR A 43 5.51 4.98 -16.47
C THR A 43 5.33 5.94 -15.31
N ASN A 44 4.43 5.64 -14.38
CA ASN A 44 4.09 6.48 -13.24
C ASN A 44 3.91 5.62 -11.98
N ALA A 45 4.22 6.18 -10.81
CA ALA A 45 4.00 5.52 -9.54
C ALA A 45 3.56 6.48 -8.45
N ILE A 46 2.69 5.97 -7.58
CA ILE A 46 2.41 6.53 -6.26
C ILE A 46 2.71 5.45 -5.21
N THR A 47 2.94 5.85 -3.97
CA THR A 47 3.14 4.90 -2.87
C THR A 47 2.69 5.47 -1.53
N SER A 48 2.32 4.59 -0.61
CA SER A 48 2.02 4.93 0.78
C SER A 48 3.28 5.47 1.49
N PRO A 49 3.11 6.35 2.51
CA PRO A 49 4.23 6.82 3.33
C PRO A 49 4.90 5.72 4.16
N MET A 50 4.25 4.57 4.35
CA MET A 50 4.77 3.48 5.20
C MET A 50 6.09 2.94 4.69
N GLN A 51 7.04 2.68 5.59
CA GLN A 51 8.41 2.31 5.25
C GLN A 51 8.47 1.12 4.29
N ARG A 52 7.77 0.01 4.59
CA ARG A 52 7.68 -1.16 3.69
C ARG A 52 7.15 -0.83 2.29
N CYS A 53 6.24 0.13 2.14
CA CYS A 53 5.72 0.56 0.85
C CYS A 53 6.76 1.39 0.08
N ARG A 54 7.48 2.28 0.78
CA ARG A 54 8.60 3.05 0.21
C ARG A 54 9.71 2.12 -0.27
N GLU A 55 10.12 1.17 0.56
CA GLU A 55 11.15 0.18 0.21
C GLU A 55 10.71 -0.76 -0.92
N THR A 56 9.41 -1.07 -1.03
CA THR A 56 8.89 -1.85 -2.18
C THR A 56 8.96 -1.07 -3.49
N ALA A 57 8.75 0.25 -3.44
CA ALA A 57 8.76 1.12 -4.63
C ALA A 57 10.18 1.41 -5.14
N GLN A 58 11.18 1.49 -4.25
CA GLN A 58 12.56 1.86 -4.59
C GLN A 58 13.17 1.09 -5.77
N PRO A 59 13.04 -0.26 -5.89
CA PRO A 59 13.60 -0.98 -7.02
C PRO A 59 12.95 -0.64 -8.37
N PHE A 60 11.66 -0.27 -8.36
CA PHE A 60 10.94 0.19 -9.53
C PHE A 60 11.33 1.62 -9.90
N GLU A 61 11.39 2.53 -8.91
CA GLU A 61 11.91 3.89 -9.07
C GLU A 61 13.27 3.89 -9.78
N ALA A 62 14.21 3.06 -9.29
CA ALA A 62 15.55 2.94 -9.85
C ALA A 62 15.58 2.41 -11.29
N ARG A 63 14.74 1.43 -11.62
CA ARG A 63 14.70 0.81 -12.97
C ARG A 63 13.98 1.67 -14.00
N ALA A 64 12.87 2.30 -13.60
CA ALA A 64 12.06 3.13 -14.47
C ALA A 64 12.58 4.56 -14.56
N GLY A 65 13.57 4.95 -13.75
CA GLY A 65 14.15 6.29 -13.75
C GLY A 65 13.15 7.36 -13.27
N LEU A 66 12.30 7.00 -12.31
CA LEU A 66 11.25 7.86 -11.78
C LEU A 66 11.24 7.86 -10.25
N THR A 67 10.51 8.81 -9.67
CA THR A 67 10.25 8.85 -8.21
C THR A 67 8.77 8.67 -7.96
N ALA A 68 8.39 7.69 -7.14
CA ALA A 68 7.00 7.46 -6.78
C ALA A 68 6.53 8.56 -5.82
N ARG A 69 5.43 9.23 -6.19
CA ARG A 69 4.82 10.26 -5.34
C ARG A 69 4.27 9.64 -4.06
N VAL A 70 4.62 10.21 -2.91
CA VAL A 70 4.04 9.79 -1.62
C VAL A 70 2.59 10.29 -1.54
N VAL A 71 1.68 9.37 -1.24
CA VAL A 71 0.23 9.63 -1.18
C VAL A 71 -0.31 9.03 0.13
N PRO A 72 -0.61 9.86 1.15
CA PRO A 72 -1.15 9.39 2.43
C PRO A 72 -2.49 8.64 2.30
N GLU A 73 -3.29 8.98 1.30
CA GLU A 73 -4.63 8.41 1.07
C GLU A 73 -4.59 6.93 0.68
N VAL A 74 -3.44 6.41 0.21
CA VAL A 74 -3.25 4.98 -0.07
C VAL A 74 -2.52 4.24 1.07
N SER A 75 -2.42 4.87 2.24
CA SER A 75 -1.89 4.23 3.44
C SER A 75 -2.83 3.17 4.01
N GLU A 76 -2.28 2.26 4.82
CA GLU A 76 -3.02 1.22 5.53
C GLU A 76 -4.14 1.80 6.41
N ILE A 77 -5.22 1.03 6.60
CA ILE A 77 -6.30 1.42 7.50
C ILE A 77 -5.78 1.60 8.93
N SER A 78 -6.22 2.68 9.58
CA SER A 78 -5.95 2.91 11.00
C SER A 78 -6.77 1.97 11.87
N THR A 79 -6.17 1.51 12.97
CA THR A 79 -6.90 0.75 13.99
C THR A 79 -7.60 1.75 14.91
N PRO A 80 -8.93 1.67 15.10
CA PRO A 80 -9.64 2.54 16.04
C PRO A 80 -9.10 2.43 17.46
N ALA A 81 -9.25 3.51 18.24
CA ALA A 81 -8.92 3.49 19.65
C ALA A 81 -9.77 2.46 20.40
N GLY A 82 -9.19 1.79 21.40
CA GLY A 82 -9.89 0.79 22.21
C GLY A 82 -9.96 -0.61 21.60
N ILE A 83 -9.36 -0.85 20.43
CA ILE A 83 -9.18 -2.19 19.89
C ILE A 83 -7.97 -2.85 20.56
N GLU A 84 -8.24 -3.83 21.42
CA GLU A 84 -7.19 -4.62 22.09
C GLU A 84 -6.69 -5.75 21.18
N ASP A 85 -7.61 -6.50 20.55
CA ASP A 85 -7.28 -7.55 19.57
C ASP A 85 -7.51 -7.05 18.15
N ARG A 86 -6.44 -6.49 17.56
CA ARG A 86 -6.44 -5.99 16.19
C ARG A 86 -6.74 -7.10 15.17
N VAL A 87 -6.31 -8.34 15.43
CA VAL A 87 -6.50 -9.45 14.47
C VAL A 87 -7.95 -9.89 14.44
N ALA A 88 -8.57 -10.07 15.61
CA ALA A 88 -9.99 -10.39 15.71
C ALA A 88 -10.85 -9.29 15.09
N TRP A 89 -10.53 -8.01 15.38
CA TRP A 89 -11.20 -6.88 14.77
C TRP A 89 -11.11 -6.88 13.24
N LEU A 90 -9.91 -7.10 12.67
CA LEU A 90 -9.74 -7.15 11.22
C LEU A 90 -10.48 -8.31 10.57
N ARG A 91 -10.51 -9.49 11.20
CA ARG A 91 -11.29 -10.62 10.70
C ARG A 91 -12.78 -10.28 10.64
N GLY A 92 -13.30 -9.61 11.67
CA GLY A 92 -14.69 -9.12 11.68
C GLY A 92 -14.94 -8.10 10.58
N LEU A 93 -14.06 -7.11 10.43
CA LEU A 93 -14.13 -6.09 9.38
C LEU A 93 -14.15 -6.73 7.98
N MET A 94 -13.26 -7.69 7.71
CA MET A 94 -13.16 -8.36 6.42
C MET A 94 -14.36 -9.28 6.11
N ALA A 95 -15.05 -9.80 7.13
CA ALA A 95 -16.24 -10.64 6.98
C ALA A 95 -17.55 -9.83 6.85
N GLY A 96 -17.52 -8.54 7.21
CA GLY A 96 -18.68 -7.66 7.21
C GLY A 96 -18.88 -6.84 5.94
N THR A 97 -19.71 -5.80 6.03
CA THR A 97 -19.92 -4.83 4.95
C THR A 97 -19.23 -3.50 5.25
N TRP A 98 -19.07 -2.64 4.23
CA TRP A 98 -18.56 -1.28 4.45
C TRP A 98 -19.46 -0.44 5.37
N THR A 99 -20.75 -0.73 5.43
CA THR A 99 -21.66 -0.06 6.36
C THR A 99 -21.31 -0.41 7.81
N ASP A 100 -20.83 -1.62 8.07
CA ASP A 100 -20.43 -2.12 9.39
C ASP A 100 -19.02 -1.64 9.79
N ALA A 101 -18.21 -1.18 8.83
CA ALA A 101 -16.83 -0.73 9.04
C ALA A 101 -16.72 0.58 9.84
N GLY A 102 -17.82 1.31 9.99
CA GLY A 102 -17.85 2.61 10.65
C GLY A 102 -17.47 3.79 9.75
N ALA A 103 -17.88 4.99 10.16
CA ALA A 103 -17.81 6.20 9.33
C ALA A 103 -16.37 6.55 8.90
N ASP A 104 -15.39 6.32 9.77
CA ASP A 104 -13.99 6.66 9.48
C ASP A 104 -13.38 5.79 8.38
N LEU A 105 -13.64 4.47 8.40
CA LEU A 105 -13.18 3.57 7.35
C LEU A 105 -13.92 3.79 6.03
N VAL A 106 -15.22 4.12 6.07
CA VAL A 106 -15.98 4.53 4.87
C VAL A 106 -15.39 5.81 4.28
N ALA A 107 -15.06 6.80 5.11
CA ALA A 107 -14.47 8.05 4.66
C ALA A 107 -13.04 7.83 4.11
N TRP A 108 -12.23 6.97 4.75
CA TRP A 108 -10.93 6.55 4.23
C TRP A 108 -11.06 5.91 2.85
N ARG A 109 -11.99 4.96 2.70
CA ARG A 109 -12.24 4.29 1.41
C ARG A 109 -12.63 5.29 0.33
N ALA A 110 -13.50 6.24 0.65
CA ALA A 110 -13.94 7.26 -0.30
C ALA A 110 -12.76 8.14 -0.77
N ARG A 111 -11.91 8.60 0.14
CA ARG A 111 -10.70 9.36 -0.19
C ARG A 111 -9.73 8.55 -1.05
N MET A 112 -9.42 7.32 -0.65
CA MET A 112 -8.53 6.43 -1.41
C MET A 112 -9.06 6.19 -2.83
N ALA A 113 -10.34 5.87 -2.96
CA ALA A 113 -10.98 5.65 -4.26
C ALA A 113 -10.91 6.89 -5.14
N GLN A 114 -11.23 8.07 -4.59
CA GLN A 114 -11.14 9.35 -5.30
C GLN A 114 -9.71 9.64 -5.76
N THR A 115 -8.72 9.40 -4.91
CA THR A 115 -7.30 9.60 -5.24
C THR A 115 -6.86 8.69 -6.38
N VAL A 116 -7.21 7.40 -6.35
CA VAL A 116 -6.84 6.44 -7.40
C VAL A 116 -7.57 6.75 -8.71
N SER A 117 -8.87 7.07 -8.66
CA SER A 117 -9.65 7.41 -9.86
C SER A 117 -9.27 8.76 -10.47
N GLY A 118 -8.67 9.65 -9.68
CA GLY A 118 -8.19 10.96 -10.12
C GLY A 118 -6.74 10.98 -10.60
N LEU A 119 -6.07 9.81 -10.64
CA LEU A 119 -4.73 9.74 -11.22
C LEU A 119 -4.79 10.08 -12.71
N PRO A 120 -3.84 10.87 -13.23
CA PRO A 120 -3.80 11.16 -14.65
C PRO A 120 -3.61 9.87 -15.44
N ASP A 121 -4.28 9.77 -16.59
CA ASP A 121 -3.93 8.76 -17.57
C ASP A 121 -2.46 8.96 -17.96
N GLY A 122 -1.72 7.86 -18.07
CA GLY A 122 -0.30 7.91 -18.45
C GLY A 122 -0.16 8.53 -19.84
N VAL A 123 0.14 9.82 -19.89
CA VAL A 123 0.57 10.48 -21.11
C VAL A 123 1.95 9.91 -21.42
N ALA A 124 2.03 9.20 -22.55
CA ALA A 124 3.26 8.66 -23.11
C ALA A 124 4.29 9.77 -23.39
#